data_AF-A0A9X3MD40-F1
#
_entry.id   AF-A0A9X3MD40-F1
#
_cell.length_a   1.000
_cell.length_b   1.000
_cell.length_c   1.000
_cell.angle_alpha   90.00
_cell.angle_beta   90.00
_cell.angle_gamma   90.00
#
_symmetry.space_group_name_H-M   'P 1'
#
loop_
_entity.id
_entity.type
_entity.pdbx_description
1 polymer ?
#
loop_
_entity_poly.entity_id
_entity_poly.type
_entity_poly.pdbx_seq_one_letter_code
_entity_poly.pdbx_strand_id
1 'polypeptide(L)'
;MKSTPLILAAGVVFGAIYGTNALLPDMYDNPTSEVKAGSAHIPGLSCLEEDGSTADNPRWDCDGTLIRAKEAGVQDKDQATRRYLRAMGEGTTIPEGDIDRDGDKRTLADGDLVAISIEDDGPTTFVSLRGPRAEELAQEVEKA
;
A
#
# COMPACT_ATOMS: atom_id res chain seq x y z
N MET A 1 -10.40 42.39 50.94
CA MET A 1 -9.97 41.53 49.83
C MET A 1 -10.70 41.95 48.56
N LYS A 2 -10.03 42.63 47.61
CA LYS A 2 -10.13 42.33 46.17
C LYS A 2 -9.13 43.17 45.40
N SER A 3 -8.48 42.51 44.46
CA SER A 3 -7.24 42.85 43.79
C SER A 3 -7.44 43.81 42.62
N THR A 4 -6.49 44.71 42.43
CA THR A 4 -6.30 45.51 41.21
C THR A 4 -5.84 44.62 40.06
N PRO A 5 -6.32 44.85 38.83
CA PRO A 5 -5.51 44.61 37.66
C PRO A 5 -5.40 45.88 36.77
N LEU A 6 -4.17 46.40 36.70
CA LEU A 6 -3.55 46.97 35.49
C LEU A 6 -3.20 45.73 34.61
N ILE A 7 -3.25 45.71 33.28
CA ILE A 7 -2.39 46.39 32.31
C ILE A 7 -3.01 46.19 30.91
N LEU A 8 -2.78 47.19 30.05
CA LEU A 8 -3.02 47.28 28.62
C LEU A 8 -2.57 46.05 27.81
N ALA A 9 -3.36 45.64 26.81
CA ALA A 9 -2.86 44.96 25.63
C ALA A 9 -2.83 45.95 24.46
N ALA A 10 -1.61 46.37 24.12
CA ALA A 10 -1.30 47.15 22.93
C ALA A 10 -1.61 46.34 21.67
N GLY A 11 -2.15 47.02 20.66
CA GLY A 11 -2.44 46.43 19.36
C GLY A 11 -1.19 46.02 18.60
N VAL A 12 -1.37 45.05 17.71
CA VAL A 12 -0.47 44.81 16.59
C VAL A 12 -1.32 44.69 15.33
N VAL A 13 -1.09 45.60 14.39
CA VAL A 13 -1.60 45.58 13.03
C VAL A 13 -0.55 44.89 12.15
N PHE A 14 -0.91 43.76 11.57
CA PHE A 14 -0.36 43.22 10.33
C PHE A 14 -1.58 42.88 9.47
N GLY A 15 -1.74 43.24 8.21
CA GLY A 15 -0.83 43.68 7.17
C GLY A 15 -1.47 43.16 5.87
N ALA A 16 -1.84 44.09 4.99
CA ALA A 16 -2.43 43.93 3.65
C ALA A 16 -2.76 42.51 3.11
N ILE A 17 -4.05 42.29 2.85
CA ILE A 17 -4.58 41.22 2.00
C ILE A 17 -4.20 41.54 0.55
N TYR A 18 -3.18 40.89 0.01
CA TYR A 18 -2.87 40.90 -1.42
C TYR A 18 -3.14 39.53 -2.02
N GLY A 19 -3.95 39.51 -3.08
CA GLY A 19 -3.94 38.45 -4.08
C GLY A 19 -4.80 37.23 -3.76
N THR A 20 -6.09 37.33 -4.06
CA THR A 20 -6.92 36.18 -4.41
C THR A 20 -6.32 35.44 -5.62
N ASN A 21 -5.48 34.45 -5.37
CA ASN A 21 -5.50 33.20 -6.10
C ASN A 21 -5.75 32.14 -5.05
N ALA A 22 -7.03 31.89 -4.77
CA ALA A 22 -7.42 30.66 -4.12
C ALA A 22 -7.12 29.52 -5.12
N LEU A 23 -5.86 29.09 -5.17
CA LEU A 23 -5.59 27.69 -5.42
C LEU A 23 -6.28 26.98 -4.26
N LEU A 24 -7.45 26.42 -4.55
CA LEU A 24 -8.10 25.46 -3.66
C LEU A 24 -6.99 24.52 -3.20
N PRO A 25 -6.80 24.27 -1.89
CA PRO A 25 -5.87 23.23 -1.48
C PRO A 25 -6.29 21.96 -2.22
N ASP A 26 -5.37 21.34 -2.96
CA ASP A 26 -5.61 20.06 -3.63
C ASP A 26 -6.21 19.12 -2.57
N MET A 27 -7.53 18.94 -2.65
CA MET A 27 -8.27 18.16 -1.68
C MET A 27 -8.03 16.71 -2.10
N TYR A 28 -7.15 16.05 -1.35
CA TYR A 28 -6.80 14.62 -1.42
C TYR A 28 -5.81 14.21 -2.50
N ASP A 29 -4.61 14.82 -2.52
CA ASP A 29 -3.45 14.09 -3.03
C ASP A 29 -3.06 13.05 -1.98
N ASN A 30 -3.31 11.77 -2.27
CA ASN A 30 -2.83 10.70 -1.41
C ASN A 30 -1.30 10.69 -1.40
N PRO A 31 -0.67 10.54 -0.23
CA PRO A 31 0.78 10.55 -0.16
C PRO A 31 1.36 9.39 -0.95
N THR A 32 2.50 9.61 -1.60
CA THR A 32 3.31 8.50 -2.09
C THR A 32 4.08 7.87 -0.94
N SER A 33 4.14 6.54 -0.87
CA SER A 33 4.94 5.81 0.11
C SER A 33 5.72 4.65 -0.54
N GLU A 34 6.77 4.19 0.14
CA GLU A 34 7.51 3.00 -0.26
C GLU A 34 6.58 1.78 -0.28
N VAL A 35 6.68 0.95 -1.32
CA VAL A 35 5.91 -0.30 -1.41
C VAL A 35 6.55 -1.34 -0.50
N LYS A 36 6.10 -1.36 0.75
CA LYS A 36 6.56 -2.29 1.80
C LYS A 36 5.41 -2.73 2.70
N ALA A 37 5.29 -4.04 2.90
CA ALA A 37 4.33 -4.66 3.82
C ALA A 37 4.92 -5.92 4.42
N GLY A 38 4.92 -6.05 5.75
CA GLY A 38 5.48 -7.22 6.43
C GLY A 38 6.90 -7.53 5.93
N SER A 39 7.08 -8.77 5.48
CA SER A 39 8.33 -9.27 4.88
C SER A 39 8.49 -8.98 3.38
N ALA A 40 7.53 -8.34 2.71
CA ALA A 40 7.62 -8.02 1.29
C ALA A 40 7.93 -6.53 1.04
N HIS A 41 8.81 -6.26 0.09
CA HIS A 41 9.07 -4.90 -0.39
C HIS A 41 9.50 -4.88 -1.86
N ILE A 42 9.35 -3.73 -2.52
CA ILE A 42 9.90 -3.47 -3.86
C ILE A 42 10.91 -2.31 -3.74
N PRO A 43 12.23 -2.60 -3.76
CA PRO A 43 13.25 -1.60 -3.50
C PRO A 43 13.18 -0.39 -4.44
N GLY A 44 13.15 0.81 -3.86
CA GLY A 44 13.18 2.06 -4.63
C GLY A 44 11.87 2.42 -5.33
N LEU A 45 10.81 1.62 -5.16
CA LEU A 45 9.48 1.93 -5.67
C LEU A 45 8.67 2.71 -4.64
N SER A 46 8.26 3.92 -5.02
CA SER A 46 7.31 4.74 -4.27
C SER A 46 6.07 4.99 -5.11
N CYS A 47 4.90 4.72 -4.55
CA CYS A 47 3.62 4.78 -5.26
C CYS A 47 2.57 5.50 -4.44
N LEU A 48 1.50 5.99 -5.08
CA LEU A 48 0.39 6.65 -4.40
C LEU A 48 -0.33 5.64 -3.51
N GLU A 49 -0.54 5.96 -2.24
CA GLU A 49 -1.39 5.13 -1.38
C GLU A 49 -2.85 5.22 -1.85
N GLU A 50 -3.54 4.09 -1.96
CA GLU A 50 -4.97 4.11 -2.30
C GLU A 50 -5.80 4.57 -1.09
N ASP A 51 -6.96 5.19 -1.38
CA ASP A 51 -7.97 5.46 -0.37
C ASP A 51 -8.38 4.18 0.38
N GLY A 52 -8.40 4.26 1.71
CA GLY A 52 -8.72 3.12 2.57
C GLY A 52 -7.60 2.08 2.70
N SER A 53 -6.38 2.41 2.25
CA SER A 53 -5.16 1.72 2.67
C SER A 53 -5.05 1.74 4.19
N THR A 54 -4.74 0.60 4.80
CA THR A 54 -4.52 0.47 6.25
C THR A 54 -3.26 -0.32 6.53
N ALA A 55 -2.73 -0.26 7.75
CA ALA A 55 -1.56 -1.04 8.13
C ALA A 55 -1.73 -2.56 7.90
N ASP A 56 -2.95 -3.09 8.09
CA ASP A 56 -3.24 -4.52 7.93
C ASP A 56 -3.53 -4.93 6.49
N ASN A 57 -3.96 -3.98 5.64
CA ASN A 57 -4.27 -4.21 4.23
C ASN A 57 -3.78 -3.02 3.40
N PRO A 58 -2.46 -2.77 3.31
CA PRO A 58 -1.95 -1.62 2.62
C PRO A 58 -2.13 -1.77 1.11
N ARG A 59 -2.33 -0.63 0.45
CA ARG A 59 -2.68 -0.55 -0.96
C ARG A 59 -2.00 0.62 -1.63
N TRP A 60 -1.52 0.39 -2.85
CA TRP A 60 -0.85 1.38 -3.67
C TRP A 60 -1.33 1.34 -5.11
N ASP A 61 -1.34 2.49 -5.77
CA ASP A 61 -1.43 2.63 -7.22
C ASP A 61 -0.07 3.08 -7.77
N CYS A 62 0.57 2.18 -8.52
CA CYS A 62 1.84 2.38 -9.19
C CYS A 62 1.61 2.55 -10.70
N ASP A 63 1.24 3.76 -11.10
CA ASP A 63 0.97 4.14 -12.51
C ASP A 63 -0.05 3.20 -13.20
N GLY A 64 -1.17 2.92 -12.53
CA GLY A 64 -2.23 2.04 -13.01
C GLY A 64 -2.01 0.56 -12.69
N THR A 65 -0.94 0.22 -11.96
CA THR A 65 -0.74 -1.12 -11.39
C THR A 65 -1.07 -1.09 -9.90
N LEU A 66 -2.17 -1.74 -9.53
CA LEU A 66 -2.64 -1.80 -8.15
C LEU A 66 -1.87 -2.87 -7.39
N ILE A 67 -1.28 -2.48 -6.27
CA ILE A 67 -0.58 -3.37 -5.35
C ILE A 67 -1.36 -3.43 -4.06
N ARG A 68 -1.61 -4.65 -3.56
CA ARG A 68 -2.28 -4.86 -2.28
C ARG A 68 -1.55 -5.92 -1.50
N ALA A 69 -1.35 -5.69 -0.21
CA ALA A 69 -0.71 -6.67 0.65
C ALA A 69 -1.55 -6.99 1.88
N LYS A 70 -1.24 -8.13 2.50
CA LYS A 70 -1.77 -8.53 3.81
C LYS A 70 -0.87 -9.59 4.44
N GLU A 71 -0.91 -9.70 5.76
CA GLU A 71 -0.25 -10.77 6.49
C GLU A 71 -1.28 -11.79 7.01
N ALA A 72 -0.95 -13.09 6.93
CA ALA A 72 -1.78 -14.13 7.50
C ALA A 72 -0.97 -15.36 7.93
N GLY A 73 -1.36 -15.96 9.06
CA GLY A 73 -0.83 -17.25 9.48
C GLY A 73 -1.43 -18.38 8.63
N VAL A 74 -0.58 -19.14 7.93
CA VAL A 74 -1.01 -20.24 7.04
C VAL A 74 -0.11 -21.46 7.23
N GLN A 75 -0.65 -22.65 6.98
CA GLN A 75 0.10 -23.91 7.02
C GLN A 75 0.61 -24.32 5.64
N ASP A 76 -0.27 -24.30 4.64
CA ASP A 76 0.06 -24.62 3.25
C ASP A 76 0.13 -23.33 2.43
N LYS A 77 1.36 -22.90 2.11
CA LYS A 77 1.61 -21.64 1.41
C LYS A 77 1.18 -21.70 -0.05
N ASP A 78 1.43 -22.82 -0.72
CA ASP A 78 1.05 -22.98 -2.13
C ASP A 78 -0.47 -22.89 -2.29
N GLN A 79 -1.20 -23.61 -1.44
CA GLN A 79 -2.66 -23.52 -1.42
C GLN A 79 -3.15 -22.14 -0.99
N ALA A 80 -2.48 -21.49 -0.03
CA ALA A 80 -2.83 -20.15 0.40
C ALA A 80 -2.62 -19.11 -0.71
N THR A 81 -1.53 -19.19 -1.48
CA THR A 81 -1.24 -18.31 -2.63
C THR A 81 -2.30 -18.45 -3.71
N ARG A 82 -2.71 -19.68 -4.04
CA ARG A 82 -3.84 -19.91 -4.97
C ARG A 82 -5.15 -19.30 -4.45
N ARG A 83 -5.45 -19.48 -3.16
CA ARG A 83 -6.64 -18.90 -2.52
C ARG A 83 -6.60 -17.38 -2.51
N TYR A 84 -5.42 -16.81 -2.31
CA TYR A 84 -5.21 -15.37 -2.33
C TYR A 84 -5.40 -14.81 -3.74
N LEU A 85 -4.78 -15.43 -4.75
CA LEU A 85 -4.97 -15.06 -6.15
C LEU A 85 -6.45 -15.09 -6.52
N ARG A 86 -7.17 -16.17 -6.17
CA ARG A 86 -8.62 -16.26 -6.36
C ARG A 86 -9.36 -15.11 -5.68
N ALA A 87 -9.06 -14.84 -4.41
CA ALA A 87 -9.74 -13.80 -3.65
C ALA A 87 -9.55 -12.42 -4.27
N MET A 88 -8.34 -12.13 -4.76
CA MET A 88 -8.04 -10.87 -5.45
C MET A 88 -8.66 -10.80 -6.85
N GLY A 89 -8.75 -11.94 -7.54
CA GLY A 89 -9.45 -12.14 -8.80
C GLY A 89 -10.98 -12.09 -8.72
N GLU A 90 -11.55 -12.06 -7.51
CA GLU A 90 -12.99 -12.20 -7.26
C GLU A 90 -13.60 -13.48 -7.88
N GLY A 91 -12.75 -14.47 -8.15
CA GLY A 91 -13.13 -15.72 -8.81
C GLY A 91 -13.76 -16.73 -7.85
N THR A 92 -14.56 -17.66 -8.40
CA THR A 92 -15.12 -18.77 -7.62
C THR A 92 -14.24 -20.03 -7.65
N THR A 93 -13.44 -20.19 -8.71
CA THR A 93 -12.57 -21.35 -8.93
C THR A 93 -11.16 -21.10 -8.41
N ILE A 94 -10.49 -22.16 -7.94
CA ILE A 94 -9.08 -22.08 -7.55
C ILE A 94 -8.23 -22.13 -8.83
N PRO A 95 -7.32 -21.17 -9.08
CA PRO A 95 -6.43 -21.21 -10.23
C PRO A 95 -5.54 -22.46 -10.22
N GLU A 96 -5.41 -23.12 -11.37
CA GLU A 96 -4.67 -24.39 -11.54
C GLU A 96 -3.23 -24.20 -12.03
N GLY A 97 -2.79 -22.98 -12.33
CA GLY A 97 -1.45 -22.69 -12.86
C GLY A 97 -0.29 -23.16 -11.96
N ASP A 98 0.89 -23.32 -12.52
CA ASP A 98 2.07 -23.72 -11.75
C ASP A 98 2.55 -22.58 -10.84
N ILE A 99 2.88 -22.93 -9.60
CA ILE A 99 3.48 -21.99 -8.65
C ILE A 99 4.98 -21.99 -8.89
N ASP A 100 5.51 -20.83 -9.28
CA ASP A 100 6.93 -20.58 -9.32
C ASP A 100 7.47 -20.40 -7.91
N ARG A 101 8.60 -21.04 -7.61
CA ARG A 101 9.20 -21.08 -6.27
C ARG A 101 10.63 -20.60 -6.34
N ASP A 102 10.91 -19.54 -5.59
CA ASP A 102 12.24 -18.95 -5.46
C ASP A 102 12.53 -18.72 -3.97
N GLY A 103 13.24 -19.66 -3.35
CA GLY A 103 13.52 -19.65 -1.91
C GLY A 103 12.24 -19.57 -1.07
N ASP A 104 12.06 -18.47 -0.34
CA ASP A 104 10.90 -18.18 0.50
C ASP A 104 9.70 -17.59 -0.27
N LYS A 105 9.89 -17.23 -1.54
CA LYS A 105 8.88 -16.64 -2.42
C LYS A 105 8.10 -17.73 -3.15
N ARG A 106 6.79 -17.55 -3.28
CA ARG A 106 5.92 -18.31 -4.20
C ARG A 106 5.13 -17.33 -5.05
N THR A 107 5.15 -17.51 -6.36
CA THR A 107 4.50 -16.62 -7.33
C THR A 107 3.52 -17.43 -8.18
N LEU A 108 2.33 -16.88 -8.39
CA LEU A 108 1.32 -17.44 -9.28
C LEU A 108 0.60 -16.31 -10.02
N ALA A 109 0.54 -16.42 -11.34
CA ALA A 109 -0.14 -15.46 -12.20
C ALA A 109 -1.39 -16.07 -12.84
N ASP A 110 -2.40 -15.23 -13.06
CA ASP A 110 -3.60 -15.54 -13.83
C ASP A 110 -4.07 -14.26 -14.55
N GLY A 111 -3.87 -14.19 -15.86
CA GLY A 111 -4.16 -13.00 -16.65
C GLY A 111 -3.30 -11.79 -16.26
N ASP A 112 -3.94 -10.67 -15.90
CA ASP A 112 -3.29 -9.42 -15.50
C ASP A 112 -3.00 -9.34 -13.99
N LEU A 113 -3.27 -10.42 -13.25
CA LEU A 113 -3.15 -10.49 -11.81
C LEU A 113 -2.03 -11.47 -11.43
N VAL A 114 -1.11 -11.01 -10.60
CA VAL A 114 -0.07 -11.83 -9.98
C VAL A 114 -0.27 -11.85 -8.47
N ALA A 115 -0.16 -13.03 -7.87
CA ALA A 115 -0.14 -13.22 -6.42
C ALA A 115 1.21 -13.79 -6.00
N ILE A 116 1.75 -13.21 -4.94
CA ILE A 116 3.03 -13.56 -4.35
C ILE A 116 2.80 -13.84 -2.87
N SER A 117 3.44 -14.86 -2.34
CA SER A 117 3.57 -15.06 -0.89
C SER A 117 5.06 -15.14 -0.51
N ILE A 118 5.47 -14.43 0.53
CA ILE A 118 6.82 -14.49 1.09
C ILE A 118 6.75 -15.13 2.47
N GLU A 119 7.47 -16.23 2.61
CA GLU A 119 7.68 -16.93 3.87
C GLU A 119 8.63 -16.18 4.78
N ASP A 120 8.27 -16.08 6.05
CA ASP A 120 9.12 -15.58 7.12
C ASP A 120 8.86 -16.34 8.43
N ASP A 121 9.67 -16.08 9.46
CA ASP A 121 9.52 -16.71 10.78
C ASP A 121 8.18 -16.36 11.47
N GLY A 122 7.49 -15.33 10.97
CA GLY A 122 6.20 -14.85 11.42
C GLY A 122 5.03 -15.22 10.48
N PRO A 123 4.00 -14.35 10.38
CA PRO A 123 2.92 -14.56 9.41
C PRO A 123 3.48 -14.51 7.97
N THR A 124 2.82 -15.21 7.05
CA THR A 124 3.18 -15.11 5.62
C THR A 124 2.65 -13.79 5.07
N THR A 125 3.50 -13.04 4.40
CA THR A 125 3.11 -11.84 3.67
C THR A 125 2.59 -12.22 2.30
N PHE A 126 1.40 -11.77 1.96
CA PHE A 126 0.81 -11.92 0.64
C PHE A 126 0.79 -10.58 -0.08
N VAL A 127 1.18 -10.55 -1.35
CA VAL A 127 1.14 -9.36 -2.21
C VAL A 127 0.41 -9.74 -3.49
N SER A 128 -0.49 -8.88 -3.96
CA SER A 128 -1.09 -9.00 -5.29
C SER A 128 -0.77 -7.78 -6.12
N LEU A 129 -0.46 -7.99 -7.38
CA LEU A 129 -0.21 -6.95 -8.37
C LEU A 129 -1.22 -7.13 -9.50
N ARG A 130 -1.98 -6.09 -9.82
CA ARG A 130 -2.92 -6.09 -10.94
C ARG A 130 -2.68 -4.89 -11.83
N GLY A 131 -2.43 -5.13 -13.11
CA GLY A 131 -2.30 -4.05 -14.10
C GLY A 131 -1.10 -4.22 -15.02
N PRO A 132 -0.77 -3.18 -15.81
CA PRO A 132 0.16 -3.29 -16.94
C PRO A 132 1.59 -3.66 -16.55
N ARG A 133 2.01 -3.38 -15.31
CA ARG A 133 3.35 -3.69 -14.80
C ARG A 133 3.36 -4.85 -13.80
N ALA A 134 2.26 -5.60 -13.67
CA ALA A 134 2.13 -6.62 -12.62
C ALA A 134 3.23 -7.70 -12.71
N GLU A 135 3.52 -8.21 -13.91
CA GLU A 135 4.57 -9.22 -14.12
C GLU A 135 5.98 -8.67 -13.90
N GLU A 136 6.24 -7.43 -14.32
CA GLU A 136 7.52 -6.73 -14.10
C GLU A 136 7.77 -6.53 -12.61
N LEU A 137 6.84 -5.88 -11.92
CA LEU A 137 6.96 -5.59 -10.49
C LEU A 137 6.98 -6.86 -9.64
N ALA A 138 6.35 -7.96 -10.08
CA ALA A 138 6.43 -9.25 -9.39
C ALA A 138 7.86 -9.82 -9.31
N GLN A 139 8.69 -9.53 -10.32
CA GLN A 139 10.10 -9.95 -10.32
C GLN A 139 10.94 -9.14 -9.34
N GLU A 140 10.55 -7.88 -9.09
CA GLU A 140 11.23 -6.95 -8.20
C GLU A 140 10.81 -7.10 -6.72
N VAL A 141 9.79 -7.92 -6.43
CA VAL A 141 9.41 -8.21 -5.04
C VAL A 141 10.49 -9.04 -4.36
N GLU A 142 11.03 -8.46 -3.29
CA GLU A 142 12.07 -9.01 -2.44
C GLU A 142 11.55 -9.27 -1.02
N LYS A 143 12.30 -10.08 -0.28
CA LYS A 143 12.10 -10.27 1.16
C LYS A 143 12.89 -9.19 1.92
N ALA A 144 12.19 -8.42 2.75
CA ALA A 144 12.72 -7.26 3.49
C ALA A 144 13.60 -7.63 4.69
#